data_AF-A0A8C2R8F9-F1
#
_entry.id   AF-A0A8C2R8F9-F1
#
_cell.length_a   1.000
_cell.length_b   1.000
_cell.length_c   1.000
_cell.angle_alpha   90.00
_cell.angle_beta   90.00
_cell.angle_gamma   90.00
#
_symmetry.space_group_name_H-M   'P 1'
#
loop_
_entity.id
_entity.type
_entity.pdbx_description
1 polymer ?
#
loop_
_entity_poly.entity_id
_entity_poly.type
_entity_poly.pdbx_seq_one_letter_code
_entity_poly.pdbx_strand_id
1 'polypeptide(L)'
;MRFRFCGDLDCPDWVLAEISTLAKIYEKILKLTMDARFESGDVKATVAVLSFILSSAAKHNVDGESLSSELQQLGLPKEHAASLCRCYEEKQSSLQARLRACSLRVNRLVGVGWRVDYTLSSSLLRTVEEPLVHLRLEVAAAPGGPVQPVAMSLSADKFKVLLADLKQAQTLMNSVG
;
A
#
# COMPACT_ATOMS: atom_id res chain seq x y z
N MET A 1 -0.72 -9.22 29.81
CA MET A 1 -1.76 -8.18 29.75
C MET A 1 -2.32 -8.16 28.34
N ARG A 2 -3.64 -8.30 28.17
CA ARG A 2 -4.31 -8.39 26.86
C ARG A 2 -4.61 -6.97 26.38
N PHE A 3 -3.81 -6.43 25.47
CA PHE A 3 -4.02 -5.09 24.92
C PHE A 3 -5.23 -5.14 23.98
N ARG A 4 -6.33 -4.48 24.38
CA ARG A 4 -7.50 -4.28 23.50
C ARG A 4 -7.30 -3.00 22.70
N PHE A 5 -7.33 -3.11 21.37
CA PHE A 5 -7.13 -1.98 20.46
C PHE A 5 -8.49 -1.54 19.90
N CYS A 6 -8.76 -0.23 19.88
CA CYS A 6 -9.95 0.44 19.31
C CYS A 6 -11.17 -0.46 19.01
N GLY A 7 -12.02 -0.72 20.02
CA GLY A 7 -13.33 -1.39 19.85
C GLY A 7 -13.41 -2.86 20.27
N ASP A 8 -12.67 -3.27 21.32
CA ASP A 8 -12.65 -4.65 21.86
C ASP A 8 -12.14 -5.74 20.89
N LEU A 9 -11.50 -5.36 19.78
CA LEU A 9 -10.85 -6.30 18.86
C LEU A 9 -9.45 -6.70 19.37
N ASP A 10 -9.09 -7.96 19.14
CA ASP A 10 -7.72 -8.43 19.38
C ASP A 10 -6.74 -7.61 18.53
N CYS A 11 -5.63 -7.20 19.15
CA CYS A 11 -4.57 -6.47 18.47
C CYS A 11 -4.07 -7.33 17.29
N PRO A 12 -4.08 -6.83 16.05
CA PRO A 12 -3.65 -7.60 14.90
C PRO A 12 -2.21 -8.11 15.10
N ASP A 13 -1.93 -9.35 14.71
CA ASP A 13 -0.61 -9.98 14.93
C ASP A 13 0.56 -9.18 14.33
N TRP A 14 0.31 -8.46 13.23
CA TRP A 14 1.30 -7.55 12.63
C TRP A 14 1.65 -6.38 13.56
N VAL A 15 0.68 -5.83 14.30
CA VAL A 15 0.89 -4.75 15.28
C VAL A 15 1.70 -5.27 16.46
N LEU A 16 1.43 -6.48 16.94
CA LEU A 16 2.20 -7.11 18.02
C LEU A 16 3.65 -7.36 17.61
N ALA A 17 3.87 -7.82 16.38
CA ALA A 17 5.20 -7.96 15.81
C ALA A 17 5.93 -6.61 15.74
N GLU A 18 5.26 -5.57 15.24
CA GLU A 18 5.80 -4.21 15.13
C GLU A 18 6.14 -3.61 16.51
N ILE A 19 5.26 -3.78 17.51
CA ILE A 19 5.48 -3.33 18.89
C ILE A 19 6.72 -4.01 19.49
N SER A 20 6.92 -5.30 19.24
CA SER A 20 8.09 -6.02 19.75
C SER A 20 9.40 -5.52 19.14
N THR A 21 9.38 -5.15 17.86
CA THR A 21 10.53 -4.57 17.17
C THR A 21 10.80 -3.14 17.63
N LEU A 22 9.75 -2.32 17.79
CA LEU A 22 9.85 -0.96 18.32
C LEU A 22 10.38 -0.96 19.75
N ALA A 23 9.94 -1.90 20.60
CA ALA A 23 10.43 -2.03 21.96
C ALA A 23 11.93 -2.35 22.02
N LYS A 24 12.41 -3.28 21.18
CA LYS A 24 13.85 -3.62 21.10
C LYS A 24 14.71 -2.47 20.58
N ILE A 25 14.19 -1.71 19.61
CA ILE A 25 14.87 -0.52 19.08
C ILE A 25 14.92 0.57 20.18
N TYR A 26 13.80 0.78 20.87
CA TYR A 26 13.69 1.74 21.96
C TYR A 26 14.65 1.44 23.11
N GLU A 27 14.78 0.18 23.54
CA GLU A 27 15.75 -0.21 24.57
C GLU A 27 17.20 0.04 24.15
N LYS A 28 17.54 -0.21 22.88
CA LYS A 28 18.90 0.06 22.37
C LYS A 28 19.18 1.55 22.29
N ILE A 29 18.22 2.34 21.83
CA ILE A 29 18.36 3.79 21.75
C ILE A 29 18.44 4.37 23.17
N LEU A 30 17.59 3.94 24.10
CA LEU A 30 17.71 4.32 25.51
C LEU A 30 19.12 4.08 26.05
N LYS A 31 19.69 2.89 25.85
CA LYS A 31 21.06 2.58 26.30
C LYS A 31 22.13 3.47 25.66
N LEU A 32 21.99 3.81 24.38
CA LEU A 32 22.94 4.69 23.67
C LEU A 32 22.76 6.16 24.07
N THR A 33 21.55 6.56 24.46
CA THR A 33 21.20 7.94 24.82
C THR A 33 21.31 8.21 26.32
N MET A 34 21.61 7.19 27.14
CA MET A 34 21.86 7.35 28.59
C MET A 34 22.98 8.35 28.89
N ASP A 35 24.04 8.36 28.07
CA ASP A 35 25.17 9.29 28.24
C ASP A 35 24.80 10.75 27.93
N ALA A 36 23.72 10.96 27.17
CA ALA A 36 23.29 12.28 26.71
C ALA A 36 22.13 12.89 27.54
N ARG A 37 21.74 12.26 28.65
CA ARG A 37 20.69 12.73 29.60
C ARG A 37 19.31 13.00 28.99
N PHE A 38 18.94 12.32 27.90
CA PHE A 38 17.59 12.49 27.34
C PHE A 38 16.55 11.81 28.23
N GLU A 39 15.39 12.46 28.40
CA GLU A 39 14.25 11.83 29.08
C GLU A 39 13.59 10.79 28.17
N SER A 40 12.86 9.84 28.79
CA SER A 40 12.14 8.79 28.05
C SER A 40 11.15 9.35 27.01
N GLY A 41 10.66 10.58 27.22
CA GLY A 41 9.82 11.34 26.29
C GLY A 41 10.59 11.82 25.07
N ASP A 42 11.76 12.42 25.25
CA ASP A 42 12.59 12.95 24.16
C ASP A 42 13.11 11.83 23.25
N VAL A 43 13.43 10.66 23.83
CA VAL A 43 13.83 9.49 23.04
C VAL A 43 12.67 9.03 22.14
N LYS A 44 11.43 9.00 22.65
CA LYS A 44 10.26 8.64 21.85
C LYS A 44 9.99 9.67 20.75
N ALA A 45 10.11 10.97 21.07
CA ALA A 45 9.96 12.05 20.11
C ALA A 45 11.00 11.94 18.99
N THR A 46 12.27 11.71 19.35
CA THR A 46 13.36 11.56 18.37
C THR A 46 13.14 10.37 17.44
N VAL A 47 12.72 9.22 17.99
CA VAL A 47 12.40 8.03 17.19
C VAL A 47 11.21 8.30 16.26
N ALA A 48 10.17 8.98 16.74
CA ALA A 48 9.00 9.33 15.93
C ALA A 48 9.37 10.29 14.80
N VAL A 49 10.17 11.33 15.08
CA VAL A 49 10.65 12.30 14.10
C VAL A 49 11.52 11.63 13.04
N LEU A 50 12.49 10.80 13.42
CA LEU A 50 13.34 10.08 12.48
C LEU A 50 12.53 9.11 11.60
N SER A 51 11.60 8.37 12.20
CA SER A 51 10.70 7.48 11.46
C SER A 51 9.83 8.25 10.48
N PHE A 52 9.31 9.41 10.90
CA PHE A 52 8.49 10.27 10.05
C PHE A 52 9.28 10.86 8.89
N ILE A 53 10.48 11.39 9.14
CA ILE A 53 11.34 11.97 8.10
C ILE A 53 11.71 10.90 7.06
N LEU A 54 12.23 9.75 7.50
CA LEU A 54 12.64 8.67 6.60
C LEU A 54 11.45 8.11 5.81
N SER A 55 10.30 7.94 6.44
CA SER A 55 9.09 7.49 5.76
C SER A 55 8.57 8.53 4.76
N SER A 56 8.65 9.81 5.08
CA SER A 56 8.20 10.91 4.21
C SER A 56 9.14 11.09 3.02
N ALA A 57 10.45 11.00 3.24
CA ALA A 57 11.46 10.99 2.19
C ALA A 57 11.23 9.81 1.23
N ALA A 58 11.03 8.61 1.76
CA ALA A 58 10.77 7.42 0.96
C ALA A 58 9.48 7.53 0.14
N LYS A 59 8.41 8.12 0.70
CA LYS A 59 7.12 8.33 0.02
C LYS A 59 7.22 9.30 -1.16
N HIS A 60 7.96 10.40 -0.98
CA HIS A 60 8.11 11.43 -2.01
C HIS A 60 9.30 11.18 -2.94
N ASN A 61 9.99 10.05 -2.77
CA ASN A 61 11.18 9.68 -3.56
C ASN A 61 12.25 10.79 -3.56
N VAL A 62 12.48 11.39 -2.38
CA VAL A 62 13.46 12.47 -2.20
C VAL A 62 14.87 11.91 -2.38
N ASP A 63 15.73 12.65 -3.07
CA ASP A 63 17.15 12.35 -3.26
C ASP A 63 17.98 12.63 -1.99
N GLY A 64 19.13 11.97 -1.86
CA GLY A 64 19.98 12.08 -0.67
C GLY A 64 20.54 13.48 -0.43
N GLU A 65 20.76 14.27 -1.49
CA GLU A 65 21.24 15.65 -1.37
C GLU A 65 20.16 16.58 -0.81
N SER A 66 18.94 16.49 -1.34
CA SER A 66 17.77 17.22 -0.82
C SER A 66 17.46 16.86 0.62
N LEU A 67 17.50 15.56 0.96
CA LEU A 67 17.30 15.09 2.34
C LEU A 67 18.38 15.65 3.29
N SER A 68 19.64 15.68 2.85
CA SER A 68 20.74 16.26 3.63
C SER A 68 20.55 17.76 3.86
N SER A 69 20.07 18.50 2.86
CA SER A 69 19.77 19.93 2.99
C SER A 69 18.64 20.19 3.99
N GLU A 70 17.55 19.43 3.93
CA GLU A 70 16.41 19.50 4.87
C GLU A 70 16.85 19.21 6.32
N LEU A 71 17.68 18.16 6.52
CA LEU A 71 18.20 17.80 7.83
C LEU A 71 19.11 18.89 8.40
N GLN A 72 19.93 19.54 7.56
CA GLN A 72 20.77 20.67 7.99
C GLN A 72 19.94 21.91 8.35
N GLN A 73 18.84 22.18 7.63
CA GLN A 73 17.90 23.26 7.95
C GLN A 73 17.15 23.02 9.27
N LEU A 74 16.86 21.75 9.60
CA LEU A 74 16.33 21.34 10.91
C LEU A 74 17.36 21.51 12.05
N GLY A 75 18.61 21.87 11.74
CA GLY A 75 19.67 22.14 12.71
C GLY A 75 20.56 20.94 13.04
N LEU A 76 20.47 19.84 12.28
CA LEU A 76 21.36 18.69 12.48
C LEU A 76 22.78 18.98 11.96
N PRO A 77 23.83 18.54 12.69
CA PRO A 77 25.20 18.67 12.20
C PRO A 77 25.40 17.90 10.89
N LYS A 78 26.22 18.45 10.00
CA LYS A 78 26.50 17.89 8.66
C LYS A 78 26.94 16.41 8.69
N GLU A 79 27.71 16.02 9.70
CA GLU A 79 28.14 14.62 9.91
C GLU A 79 26.96 13.66 10.16
N HIS A 80 25.99 14.08 10.97
CA HIS A 80 24.82 13.27 11.30
C HIS A 80 23.83 13.22 10.14
N ALA A 81 23.63 14.35 9.45
CA ALA A 81 22.81 14.41 8.24
C ALA A 81 23.36 13.50 7.13
N ALA A 82 24.66 13.56 6.86
CA ALA A 82 25.31 12.71 5.86
C ALA A 82 25.20 11.21 6.20
N SER A 83 25.36 10.86 7.48
CA SER A 83 25.21 9.47 7.96
C SER A 83 23.77 8.96 7.79
N LEU A 84 22.76 9.79 8.10
CA LEU A 84 21.36 9.45 7.90
C LEU A 84 21.00 9.29 6.41
N CYS A 85 21.56 10.12 5.54
CA CYS A 85 21.32 10.03 4.10
C CYS A 85 21.88 8.75 3.50
N ARG A 86 23.10 8.32 3.89
CA ARG A 86 23.67 7.03 3.45
C ARG A 86 22.79 5.85 3.87
N CYS A 87 22.33 5.84 5.12
CA CYS A 87 21.41 4.81 5.61
C CYS A 87 20.07 4.81 4.86
N TYR A 88 19.57 5.99 4.49
CA TYR A 88 18.36 6.12 3.68
C TYR A 88 18.56 5.56 2.27
N GLU A 89 19.60 5.94 1.55
CA GLU A 89 19.88 5.46 0.18
C GLU A 89 20.01 3.93 0.11
N GLU A 90 20.69 3.32 1.09
CA GLU A 90 20.83 1.86 1.15
C GLU A 90 19.50 1.13 1.36
N LYS A 91 18.55 1.73 2.09
CA LYS A 91 17.27 1.10 2.47
C LYS A 91 16.06 1.65 1.74
N GLN A 92 16.21 2.69 0.92
CA GLN A 92 15.12 3.38 0.21
C GLN A 92 14.29 2.43 -0.64
N SER A 93 14.94 1.55 -1.40
CA SER A 93 14.26 0.57 -2.27
C SER A 93 13.40 -0.42 -1.47
N SER A 94 13.92 -0.94 -0.35
CA SER A 94 13.22 -1.85 0.56
C SER A 94 12.07 -1.15 1.30
N LEU A 95 12.29 0.09 1.76
CA LEU A 95 11.27 0.93 2.38
C LEU A 95 10.15 1.25 1.40
N GLN A 96 10.46 1.64 0.17
CA GLN A 96 9.45 1.89 -0.86
C GLN A 96 8.69 0.62 -1.24
N ALA A 97 9.36 -0.53 -1.35
CA ALA A 97 8.68 -1.79 -1.62
C ALA A 97 7.67 -2.14 -0.50
N ARG A 98 8.07 -1.98 0.77
CA ARG A 98 7.20 -2.17 1.93
C ARG A 98 6.06 -1.16 1.94
N LEU A 99 6.35 0.12 1.73
CA LEU A 99 5.34 1.18 1.68
C LEU A 99 4.35 0.94 0.54
N ARG A 100 4.80 0.52 -0.66
CA ARG A 100 3.90 0.14 -1.76
C ARG A 100 3.03 -1.06 -1.39
N ALA A 101 3.59 -2.07 -0.73
CA ALA A 101 2.84 -3.25 -0.28
C ALA A 101 1.79 -2.92 0.79
N CYS A 102 2.08 -1.98 1.69
CA CYS A 102 1.18 -1.57 2.76
C CYS A 102 0.19 -0.46 2.34
N SER A 103 0.56 0.39 1.38
CA SER A 103 -0.19 1.60 1.01
C SER A 103 -1.28 1.35 -0.03
N LEU A 104 -1.15 0.32 -0.87
CA LEU A 104 -2.15 0.01 -1.88
C LEU A 104 -3.05 -1.13 -1.41
N ARG A 105 -4.12 -0.79 -0.69
CA ARG A 105 -5.29 -1.68 -0.47
C ARG A 105 -6.16 -1.74 -1.73
N VAL A 106 -5.53 -1.85 -2.90
CA VAL A 106 -6.25 -1.95 -4.16
C VAL A 106 -6.57 -3.42 -4.37
N ASN A 107 -7.86 -3.69 -4.54
CA ASN A 107 -8.39 -4.97 -4.94
C ASN A 107 -7.63 -5.48 -6.18
N ARG A 108 -7.02 -6.66 -6.08
CA ARG A 108 -6.32 -7.30 -7.21
C ARG A 108 -7.24 -8.24 -7.95
N LEU A 109 -7.26 -8.12 -9.27
CA LEU A 109 -7.89 -9.10 -10.14
C LEU A 109 -6.99 -10.33 -10.25
N VAL A 110 -7.46 -11.46 -9.73
CA VAL A 110 -6.76 -12.76 -9.69
C VAL A 110 -7.07 -13.57 -10.94
N GLY A 111 -8.31 -13.52 -11.40
CA GLY A 111 -8.79 -14.33 -12.52
C GLY A 111 -9.98 -13.70 -13.22
N VAL A 112 -10.16 -14.08 -14.49
CA VAL A 112 -11.30 -13.66 -15.31
C VAL A 112 -11.89 -14.89 -15.98
N GLY A 113 -13.14 -15.20 -15.65
CA GLY A 113 -13.96 -16.16 -16.36
C GLY A 113 -14.97 -15.44 -17.24
N TRP A 114 -15.25 -15.97 -18.43
CA TRP A 114 -16.28 -15.44 -19.32
C TRP A 114 -17.09 -16.54 -19.97
N ARG A 115 -18.33 -16.23 -20.32
CA ARG A 115 -19.26 -17.09 -21.04
C ARG A 115 -20.15 -16.23 -21.93
N VAL A 116 -20.53 -16.75 -23.09
CA VAL A 116 -21.52 -16.11 -23.96
C VAL A 116 -22.72 -17.03 -24.06
N ASP A 117 -23.87 -16.53 -23.66
CA ASP A 117 -25.15 -17.21 -23.77
C ASP A 117 -26.00 -16.50 -24.83
N TYR A 118 -26.82 -17.25 -25.56
CA TYR A 118 -27.72 -16.70 -26.58
C TYR A 118 -29.15 -16.84 -26.11
N THR A 119 -29.83 -15.71 -25.88
CA THR A 119 -31.20 -15.73 -25.37
C THR A 119 -32.17 -15.78 -26.54
N LEU A 120 -32.81 -16.94 -26.74
CA LEU A 120 -33.73 -17.17 -27.86
C LEU A 120 -35.09 -16.47 -27.65
N SER A 121 -35.66 -16.57 -26.44
CA SER A 121 -36.96 -15.98 -26.09
C SER A 121 -37.00 -15.56 -24.62
N SER A 122 -37.84 -14.57 -24.29
CA SER A 122 -38.11 -14.12 -22.92
C SER A 122 -39.60 -14.26 -22.59
N SER A 123 -39.96 -14.34 -21.31
CA SER A 123 -41.36 -14.40 -20.87
C SER A 123 -42.19 -13.18 -21.30
N LEU A 124 -41.53 -12.06 -21.61
CA LEU A 124 -42.16 -10.81 -22.08
C LEU A 124 -42.09 -10.62 -23.60
N LEU A 125 -41.17 -11.30 -24.30
CA LEU A 125 -40.90 -11.11 -25.73
C LEU A 125 -40.68 -12.46 -26.42
N ARG A 126 -41.50 -12.78 -27.42
CA ARG A 126 -41.50 -14.09 -28.12
C ARG A 126 -40.21 -14.37 -28.89
N THR A 127 -39.50 -13.33 -29.33
CA THR A 127 -38.24 -13.44 -30.07
C THR A 127 -37.31 -12.33 -29.58
N VAL A 128 -36.21 -12.70 -28.93
CA VAL A 128 -35.19 -11.75 -28.46
C VAL A 128 -33.93 -11.90 -29.30
N GLU A 129 -33.47 -13.13 -29.55
CA GLU A 129 -32.31 -13.44 -30.41
C GLU A 129 -31.07 -12.58 -30.13
N GLU A 130 -30.77 -12.31 -28.86
CA GLU A 130 -29.64 -11.45 -28.48
C GLU A 130 -28.53 -12.22 -27.75
N PRO A 131 -27.25 -11.97 -28.10
CA PRO A 131 -26.10 -12.50 -27.37
C PRO A 131 -25.88 -11.74 -26.06
N LEU A 132 -25.75 -12.50 -24.98
CA LEU A 132 -25.49 -12.01 -23.62
C LEU A 132 -24.13 -12.54 -23.14
N VAL A 133 -23.26 -11.64 -22.70
CA VAL A 133 -21.93 -11.95 -22.20
C VAL A 133 -21.95 -11.96 -20.67
N HIS A 134 -21.62 -13.09 -20.06
CA HIS A 134 -21.41 -13.21 -18.63
C HIS A 134 -19.92 -13.12 -18.32
N LEU A 135 -19.55 -12.16 -17.47
CA LEU A 135 -18.19 -11.98 -16.97
C LEU A 135 -18.15 -12.28 -15.47
N ARG A 136 -17.13 -13.02 -15.05
CA ARG A 136 -16.83 -13.31 -13.64
C ARG A 136 -15.41 -12.90 -13.34
N LEU A 137 -15.26 -11.84 -12.54
CA LEU A 137 -13.98 -11.31 -12.11
C LEU A 137 -13.68 -11.84 -10.70
N GLU A 138 -12.56 -12.51 -10.52
CA GLU A 138 -12.10 -12.99 -9.23
C GLU A 138 -11.21 -11.94 -8.57
N VAL A 139 -11.67 -11.34 -7.49
CA VAL A 139 -11.05 -10.15 -6.90
C VAL A 139 -10.59 -10.42 -5.47
N ALA A 140 -9.31 -10.16 -5.16
CA ALA A 140 -8.75 -10.29 -3.81
C ALA A 140 -8.50 -8.91 -3.20
N ALA A 141 -9.03 -8.67 -2.00
CA ALA A 141 -8.90 -7.37 -1.32
C ALA A 141 -7.50 -7.09 -0.74
N ALA A 142 -6.70 -8.14 -0.55
CA ALA A 142 -5.34 -8.05 -0.06
C ALA A 142 -4.48 -9.19 -0.64
N PRO A 143 -3.15 -9.06 -0.67
CA PRO A 143 -2.25 -10.15 -1.06
C PRO A 143 -2.46 -11.35 -0.12
N GLY A 144 -2.96 -12.47 -0.64
CA GLY A 144 -3.28 -13.68 0.15
C GLY A 144 -4.63 -13.64 0.89
N GLY A 145 -5.47 -12.62 0.65
CA GLY A 145 -6.81 -12.53 1.20
C GLY A 145 -7.84 -13.41 0.47
N PRO A 146 -9.06 -13.54 1.02
CA PRO A 146 -10.13 -14.30 0.38
C PRO A 146 -10.52 -13.68 -0.96
N VAL A 147 -10.66 -14.54 -1.97
CA VAL A 147 -11.06 -14.16 -3.33
C VAL A 147 -12.58 -14.04 -3.39
N GLN A 148 -13.10 -12.85 -3.71
CA GLN A 148 -14.52 -12.63 -3.93
C GLN A 148 -14.83 -12.53 -5.43
N PRO A 149 -15.71 -13.38 -5.97
CA PRO A 149 -16.12 -13.30 -7.36
C PRO A 149 -17.15 -12.19 -7.57
N VAL A 150 -16.90 -11.30 -8.52
CA VAL A 150 -17.84 -10.30 -9.03
C VAL A 150 -18.35 -10.80 -10.38
N ALA A 151 -19.64 -11.16 -10.43
CA ALA A 151 -20.28 -11.61 -11.67
C ALA A 151 -21.17 -10.51 -12.25
N MET A 152 -21.12 -10.31 -13.56
CA MET A 152 -21.96 -9.35 -14.28
C MET A 152 -22.36 -9.89 -15.65
N SER A 153 -23.52 -9.43 -16.14
CA SER A 153 -24.05 -9.78 -17.45
C SER A 153 -24.12 -8.52 -18.31
N LEU A 154 -23.62 -8.59 -19.55
CA LEU A 154 -23.49 -7.48 -20.47
C LEU A 154 -24.07 -7.85 -21.83
N SER A 155 -24.74 -6.90 -22.49
CA SER A 155 -25.03 -7.05 -23.92
C SER A 155 -23.77 -6.89 -24.75
N ALA A 156 -23.81 -7.35 -26.01
CA ALA A 156 -22.68 -7.23 -26.93
C ALA A 156 -22.17 -5.77 -27.08
N ASP A 157 -23.07 -4.80 -27.15
CA ASP A 157 -22.66 -3.39 -27.32
C ASP A 157 -22.03 -2.82 -26.06
N LYS A 158 -22.56 -3.14 -24.87
CA LYS A 158 -21.94 -2.74 -23.60
C LYS A 158 -20.56 -3.38 -23.42
N PHE A 159 -20.39 -4.63 -23.87
CA PHE A 159 -19.09 -5.30 -23.84
C PHE A 159 -18.06 -4.63 -24.77
N LYS A 160 -18.46 -4.19 -25.96
CA LYS A 160 -17.59 -3.42 -26.87
C LYS A 160 -17.13 -2.10 -26.26
N VAL A 161 -18.04 -1.37 -25.60
CA VAL A 161 -17.69 -0.11 -24.90
C VAL A 161 -16.69 -0.40 -23.78
N LEU A 162 -16.96 -1.40 -22.93
CA LEU A 162 -16.05 -1.79 -21.86
C LEU A 162 -14.64 -2.14 -22.41
N LEU A 163 -14.57 -2.85 -23.53
CA LEU A 163 -13.29 -3.19 -24.16
C LEU A 163 -12.55 -1.96 -24.67
N ALA A 164 -13.26 -0.97 -25.23
CA ALA A 164 -12.66 0.27 -25.70
C ALA A 164 -12.07 1.07 -24.52
N ASP A 165 -12.83 1.21 -23.44
CA ASP A 165 -12.40 1.93 -22.23
C ASP A 165 -11.19 1.26 -21.57
N LEU A 166 -11.17 -0.08 -21.51
CA LEU A 166 -10.03 -0.83 -20.96
C LEU A 166 -8.76 -0.65 -21.82
N LYS A 167 -8.88 -0.59 -23.14
CA LYS A 167 -7.74 -0.30 -24.05
C LYS A 167 -7.23 1.13 -23.88
N GLN A 168 -8.14 2.09 -23.70
CA GLN A 168 -7.76 3.47 -23.42
C GLN A 168 -7.02 3.57 -22.08
N ALA A 169 -7.54 2.95 -21.02
CA ALA A 169 -6.89 2.90 -19.73
C ALA A 169 -5.50 2.26 -19.80
N GLN A 170 -5.34 1.17 -20.56
CA GLN A 170 -4.03 0.54 -20.79
C GLN A 170 -3.05 1.50 -21.47
N THR A 171 -3.50 2.25 -22.46
CA THR A 171 -2.66 3.22 -23.19
C THR A 171 -2.19 4.34 -22.27
N LEU A 172 -3.08 4.87 -21.43
CA LEU A 172 -2.74 5.86 -20.42
C LEU A 172 -1.75 5.31 -19.38
N MET A 173 -1.98 4.10 -18.86
CA MET A 173 -1.06 3.48 -17.90
C MET A 173 0.34 3.27 -18.48
N ASN A 174 0.45 2.85 -19.75
CA ASN A 174 1.73 2.68 -20.42
C ASN A 174 2.44 4.00 -20.73
N SER A 175 1.72 5.13 -20.81
CA SER A 175 2.31 6.45 -21.03
C SER A 175 2.90 7.08 -19.75
N VAL A 176 2.48 6.58 -18.57
CA VAL A 176 2.89 7.08 -17.25
C VAL A 176 4.03 6.24 -16.65
N GLY A 177 4.35 5.08 -17.24
CA GLY A 177 5.48 4.22 -16.86
C GLY A 177 6.74 4.52 -17.67
#